data_AF-A0A7X9ZYH0-F1
#
_entry.id   AF-A0A7X9ZYH0-F1
#
_cell.length_a   1.000
_cell.length_b   1.000
_cell.length_c   1.000
_cell.angle_alpha   90.00
_cell.angle_beta   90.00
_cell.angle_gamma   90.00
#
_symmetry.space_group_name_H-M   'P 1'
#
loop_
_entity.id
_entity.type
_entity.pdbx_description
1 polymer ?
#
loop_
_entity_poly.entity_id
_entity_poly.type
_entity_poly.pdbx_seq_one_letter_code
_entity_poly.pdbx_strand_id
1 'polypeptide(L)' 'MKKAKALLFVSVVTAAAFAALAPGMAQAHPHQVCHWDHHHRVCHWVR' A
#
# COMPACT_ATOMS: atom_id res chain seq x y z
N MET A 1 -15.70 -29.16 -15.52
CA MET A 1 -16.19 -28.27 -14.43
C MET A 1 -15.29 -28.24 -13.19
N LYS A 2 -14.91 -29.38 -12.57
CA LYS A 2 -14.18 -29.40 -11.28
C LYS A 2 -12.82 -28.67 -11.30
N LYS A 3 -12.03 -28.82 -12.37
CA LYS A 3 -10.72 -28.15 -12.52
C LYS A 3 -10.83 -26.63 -12.68
N ALA A 4 -11.87 -26.14 -13.35
CA ALA A 4 -12.12 -24.71 -13.50
C ALA A 4 -12.49 -24.05 -12.16
N LYS A 5 -13.34 -24.70 -11.35
CA LYS A 5 -13.62 -24.24 -9.98
C LYS A 5 -12.35 -24.21 -9.13
N ALA A 6 -11.53 -25.25 -9.16
CA ALA A 6 -10.27 -25.28 -8.42
C ALA A 6 -9.31 -24.14 -8.82
N LEU A 7 -9.17 -23.88 -10.13
CA LEU A 7 -8.37 -22.77 -10.65
C LEU A 7 -8.88 -21.40 -10.15
N LEU A 8 -10.20 -21.19 -10.18
CA LEU A 8 -10.82 -19.98 -9.65
C LEU A 8 -10.55 -19.82 -8.16
N PHE A 9 -10.75 -20.88 -7.37
CA PHE A 9 -10.49 -20.83 -5.92
C PHE A 9 -9.03 -20.51 -5.61
N VAL A 10 -8.07 -21.14 -6.29
CA VAL A 10 -6.64 -20.85 -6.12
C VAL A 10 -6.36 -19.39 -6.44
N SER A 11 -6.86 -18.88 -7.57
CA SER A 11 -6.61 -17.48 -7.97
C SER A 11 -7.15 -16.47 -6.95
N VAL A 12 -8.35 -16.70 -6.41
CA VAL A 12 -8.97 -15.82 -5.40
C VAL A 12 -8.20 -15.87 -4.08
N VAL A 13 -7.81 -17.07 -3.63
CA VAL A 13 -7.02 -17.22 -2.39
C VAL A 13 -5.66 -16.53 -2.52
N THR A 14 -4.98 -16.69 -3.65
CA THR A 14 -3.71 -16.02 -3.92
C THR A 14 -3.88 -14.50 -3.94
N ALA A 15 -4.89 -13.99 -4.65
CA ALA A 15 -5.15 -12.54 -4.70
C ALA A 15 -5.48 -11.97 -3.32
N ALA A 16 -6.28 -12.67 -2.51
CA ALA A 16 -6.61 -12.26 -1.14
C ALA A 16 -5.38 -12.26 -0.23
N ALA A 17 -4.50 -13.25 -0.35
CA ALA A 17 -3.24 -13.29 0.40
C ALA A 17 -2.33 -12.11 0.04
N PHE A 18 -2.18 -11.80 -1.27
CA PHE A 18 -1.41 -10.63 -1.70
C PHE A 18 -2.03 -9.32 -1.22
N ALA A 19 -3.35 -9.19 -1.29
CA ALA A 19 -4.07 -8.00 -0.82
C ALA A 19 -3.95 -7.81 0.70
N ALA A 20 -3.90 -8.89 1.48
CA ALA A 20 -3.69 -8.82 2.93
C ALA A 20 -2.25 -8.43 3.30
N LEU A 21 -1.28 -8.81 2.48
CA LEU A 21 0.13 -8.47 2.71
C LEU A 21 0.46 -7.07 2.16
N ALA A 22 -0.24 -6.58 1.14
CA ALA A 22 0.04 -5.31 0.47
C ALA A 22 0.09 -4.07 1.39
N PRO A 23 -0.80 -3.91 2.40
CA PRO A 23 -0.75 -2.79 3.33
C PRO A 23 0.54 -2.74 4.16
N GLY A 24 1.15 -3.90 4.44
CA GLY A 24 2.43 -3.96 5.17
C GLY A 24 3.63 -3.55 4.33
N MET A 25 3.50 -3.56 3.00
CA MET A 25 4.54 -3.16 2.04
C MET A 25 4.29 -1.80 1.40
N ALA A 26 3.14 -1.18 1.64
CA ALA A 26 2.97 0.26 1.58
C ALA A 26 3.71 0.90 2.77
N GLN A 27 5.02 0.69 2.82
CA GLN A 27 5.91 1.39 3.72
C GLN A 27 5.71 2.87 3.41
N ALA A 28 5.21 3.64 4.39
CA ALA A 28 5.06 5.07 4.28
C ALA A 28 6.43 5.61 3.85
N HIS A 29 6.57 5.90 2.55
CA HIS A 29 7.82 6.40 2.04
C HIS A 29 8.03 7.73 2.77
N PRO A 30 9.22 7.97 3.35
CA PRO A 30 9.50 9.24 3.99
C PRO A 30 9.15 10.33 3.00
N HIS A 31 8.19 11.17 3.37
CA HIS A 31 7.71 12.26 2.53
C HIS A 31 7.95 13.56 3.26
N GLN A 32 8.28 14.61 2.50
CA GLN A 32 8.40 15.94 3.08
C GLN A 32 7.03 16.59 3.14
N VAL A 33 6.66 17.04 4.33
CA VAL A 33 5.53 17.93 4.53
C VAL A 33 6.09 19.34 4.67
N CYS A 34 5.64 20.25 3.80
CA CYS A 34 6.03 21.65 3.84
C CYS A 34 4.85 22.52 4.26
N HIS A 35 5.04 23.38 5.25
CA HIS A 35 4.08 24.40 5.63
C HIS A 35 4.68 25.80 5.50
N TRP A 36 3.81 26.79 5.28
CA TRP A 36 4.21 28.18 5.21
C TRP A 36 4.12 28.74 6.62
N ASP A 37 5.24 29.26 7.12
CA ASP A 37 5.29 29.97 8.39
C ASP A 37 5.62 31.42 8.13
N HIS A 38 4.60 32.28 8.23
CA HIS A 38 4.58 33.73 8.03
C HIS A 38 5.23 34.28 6.74
N HIS A 39 6.50 33.99 6.46
CA HIS A 39 7.21 34.34 5.22
C HIS A 39 8.17 33.24 4.70
N HIS A 40 8.31 32.10 5.40
CA HIS A 40 9.26 31.03 5.06
C HIS A 40 8.55 29.69 4.79
N ARG A 41 9.07 28.93 3.81
CA ARG A 41 8.71 27.52 3.60
C ARG A 41 9.51 26.66 4.58
N VAL A 42 8.82 26.03 5.52
CA VAL A 42 9.43 25.04 6.42
C VAL A 42 9.01 23.66 5.95
N CYS A 43 9.97 22.79 5.64
CA CYS A 43 9.74 21.40 5.25
C CYS A 43 10.34 20.48 6.31
N HIS A 44 9.57 19.47 6.73
CA HIS A 44 10.05 18.43 7.63
C HIS A 44 9.73 17.05 7.05
N TRP A 45 10.61 16.10 7.31
CA TRP A 45 10.41 14.71 6.91
C TRP A 45 9.46 14.03 7.87
N VAL A 46 8.41 13.42 7.33
CA VAL A 46 7.48 12.56 8.07
C VAL A 46 7.77 11.11 7.65
N ARG A 47 7.98 10.24 8.64
CA ARG A 47 8.15 8.80 8.46
C ARG A 47 6.79 8.12 8.58
#